data_AF-A0A9R1FYG8-F1
#
_entry.id   AF-A0A9R1FYG8-F1
#
_cell.length_a   1.000
_cell.length_b   1.000
_cell.length_c   1.000
_cell.angle_alpha   90.00
_cell.angle_beta   90.00
_cell.angle_gamma   90.00
#
_symmetry.space_group_name_H-M   'P 1'
#
loop_
_entity.id
_entity.type
_entity.pdbx_description
1 polymer ?
#
loop_
_entity_poly.entity_id
_entity_poly.type
_entity_poly.pdbx_seq_one_letter_code
_entity_poly.pdbx_strand_id
1 'polypeptide(L)'
;MAAAAASDLESKAKEAFVDDDFELAAELYTQAIEAGPATAELYADRAQAHIKLGSYTEAVADANKAIELDPSMHKAYLRKGSACIKLEEYQTAKAALEVGSSYASGDSRFTRLMKECDDRIAEEASQVPVKNAAAAVAPATSSGASSGATTVATEVEDQDGANMENAQPTVEVPSKPKYRHDYYNTPTEVVLTIFAKGVPADSVVVDFGEQMLSVSIELPGEEPYHFQPRLFSKIVPDKCKYTVLSTKVEMRLAKAEPVTWTSLDYTGKPKAPQKINVPGNSLRAECEQNC
;
A
#
# COMPACT_ATOMS: atom_id res chain seq x y z
N MET A 1 -7.67 -24.05 27.95
CA MET A 1 -6.63 -24.68 27.11
C MET A 1 -6.10 -23.67 26.08
N ALA A 2 -6.91 -23.20 25.13
CA ALA A 2 -6.49 -22.21 24.11
C ALA A 2 -5.86 -20.91 24.67
N ALA A 3 -6.50 -20.27 25.66
CA ALA A 3 -5.96 -19.04 26.27
C ALA A 3 -4.63 -19.23 27.01
N ALA A 4 -4.39 -20.41 27.62
CA ALA A 4 -3.12 -20.72 28.26
C ALA A 4 -2.00 -20.91 27.22
N ALA A 5 -2.31 -21.61 26.12
CA ALA A 5 -1.37 -21.78 25.01
C ALA A 5 -0.98 -20.43 24.36
N ALA A 6 -1.94 -19.52 24.17
CA ALA A 6 -1.66 -18.19 23.63
C ALA A 6 -0.77 -17.35 24.56
N SER A 7 -1.02 -17.39 25.88
CA SER A 7 -0.19 -16.70 26.88
C SER A 7 1.24 -17.26 26.94
N ASP A 8 1.41 -18.57 26.81
CA ASP A 8 2.74 -19.19 26.78
C ASP A 8 3.52 -18.78 25.53
N LEU A 9 2.86 -18.71 24.37
CA LEU A 9 3.45 -18.24 23.11
C LEU A 9 3.83 -16.76 23.19
N GLU A 10 2.99 -15.93 23.80
CA GLU A 10 3.28 -14.52 24.04
C GLU A 10 4.53 -14.32 24.92
N SER A 11 4.67 -15.09 26.00
CA SER A 11 5.86 -15.05 26.86
C SER A 11 7.12 -15.40 26.08
N LYS A 12 7.09 -16.47 25.29
CA LYS A 12 8.22 -16.87 24.45
C LYS A 12 8.53 -15.84 23.37
N ALA A 13 7.53 -15.19 22.80
CA ALA A 13 7.71 -14.12 21.83
C ALA A 13 8.42 -12.91 22.45
N LYS A 14 8.08 -12.58 23.70
CA LYS A 14 8.75 -11.52 24.47
C LYS A 14 10.20 -11.89 24.80
N GLU A 15 10.47 -13.14 25.15
CA GLU A 15 11.83 -13.66 25.36
C GLU A 15 12.66 -13.57 24.08
N ALA A 16 12.15 -14.11 22.96
CA ALA A 16 12.81 -14.02 21.66
C ALA A 16 13.08 -12.56 21.25
N PHE A 17 12.14 -11.66 21.53
CA PHE A 17 12.33 -10.23 21.27
C PHE A 17 13.45 -9.62 22.13
N VAL A 18 13.60 -10.04 23.39
CA VAL A 18 14.67 -9.58 24.29
C VAL A 18 16.04 -10.12 23.83
N ASP A 19 16.06 -11.31 23.24
CA ASP A 19 17.25 -11.94 22.66
C ASP A 19 17.60 -11.40 21.25
N ASP A 20 16.93 -10.33 20.80
CA ASP A 20 17.03 -9.73 19.47
C ASP A 20 16.68 -10.70 18.30
N ASP A 21 16.05 -11.84 18.57
CA ASP A 21 15.51 -12.76 17.56
C ASP A 21 14.11 -12.30 17.13
N PHE A 22 14.09 -11.23 16.32
CA PHE A 22 12.86 -10.58 15.90
C PHE A 22 12.02 -11.41 14.91
N GLU A 23 12.65 -12.29 14.13
CA GLU A 23 11.95 -13.20 13.21
C GLU A 23 11.14 -14.21 14.03
N LEU A 24 11.80 -14.88 14.98
CA LEU A 24 11.13 -15.82 15.88
C LEU A 24 10.06 -15.12 16.72
N ALA A 25 10.34 -13.90 17.22
CA ALA A 25 9.34 -13.13 17.97
C ALA A 25 8.08 -12.86 17.14
N ALA A 26 8.22 -12.45 15.88
CA ALA A 26 7.08 -12.18 14.99
C ALA A 26 6.28 -13.46 14.69
N GLU A 27 6.94 -14.59 14.49
CA GLU A 27 6.31 -15.89 14.31
C GLU A 27 5.54 -16.34 15.56
N LEU A 28 6.15 -16.23 16.74
CA LEU A 28 5.52 -16.61 18.01
C LEU A 28 4.32 -15.72 18.34
N TYR A 29 4.39 -14.41 18.09
CA TYR A 29 3.21 -13.54 18.20
C TYR A 29 2.11 -13.93 17.22
N THR A 30 2.45 -14.33 16.00
CA THR A 30 1.48 -14.83 15.02
C THR A 30 0.79 -16.09 15.52
N GLN A 31 1.56 -17.05 16.04
CA GLN A 31 0.99 -18.26 16.64
C GLN A 31 0.13 -17.94 17.87
N ALA A 32 0.52 -16.96 18.70
CA ALA A 32 -0.27 -16.53 19.86
C ALA A 32 -1.62 -15.94 19.44
N ILE A 33 -1.63 -15.11 18.39
CA ILE A 33 -2.85 -14.52 17.79
C ILE A 33 -3.78 -15.62 17.24
N GLU A 34 -3.23 -16.69 16.65
CA GLU A 34 -4.02 -17.81 16.10
C GLU A 34 -4.54 -18.75 17.20
N ALA A 35 -3.78 -18.93 18.29
CA ALA A 35 -4.09 -19.86 19.36
C ALA A 35 -5.14 -19.33 20.37
N GLY A 36 -5.35 -18.02 20.44
CA GLY A 36 -6.20 -17.40 21.45
C GLY A 36 -6.89 -16.11 21.00
N PRO A 37 -7.47 -15.35 21.95
CA PRO A 37 -8.07 -14.05 21.64
C PRO A 37 -7.00 -13.09 21.12
N ALA A 38 -7.20 -12.55 19.92
CA ALA A 38 -6.29 -11.56 19.35
C ALA A 38 -6.46 -10.22 20.11
N THR A 39 -5.50 -9.88 20.96
CA THR A 39 -5.50 -8.65 21.76
C THR A 39 -4.74 -7.52 21.06
N ALA A 40 -5.06 -6.27 21.42
CA ALA A 40 -4.33 -5.11 20.92
C ALA A 40 -2.82 -5.18 21.24
N GLU A 41 -2.46 -5.76 22.40
CA GLU A 41 -1.07 -5.92 22.84
C GLU A 41 -0.28 -6.84 21.92
N LEU A 42 -0.84 -8.00 21.54
CA LEU A 42 -0.19 -8.93 20.62
C LEU A 42 0.13 -8.29 19.26
N TYR A 43 -0.82 -7.53 18.70
CA TYR A 43 -0.58 -6.80 17.46
C TYR A 43 0.45 -5.67 17.65
N ALA A 44 0.39 -4.91 18.75
CA ALA A 44 1.35 -3.84 19.00
C ALA A 44 2.78 -4.34 19.23
N ASP A 45 2.94 -5.51 19.84
CA ASP A 45 4.24 -6.13 20.08
C ASP A 45 4.77 -6.83 18.81
N ARG A 46 3.91 -7.46 18.00
CA ARG A 46 4.30 -7.96 16.67
C ARG A 46 4.70 -6.83 15.72
N ALA A 47 3.97 -5.71 15.73
CA ALA A 47 4.35 -4.51 14.99
C ALA A 47 5.76 -4.02 15.38
N GLN A 48 6.14 -4.14 16.65
CA GLN A 48 7.47 -3.79 17.10
C GLN A 48 8.55 -4.74 16.57
N ALA A 49 8.28 -6.04 16.52
CA ALA A 49 9.16 -7.01 15.88
C ALA A 49 9.35 -6.70 14.40
N HIS A 50 8.27 -6.42 13.67
CA HIS A 50 8.32 -6.01 12.27
C HIS A 50 9.11 -4.70 12.04
N ILE A 51 9.01 -3.70 12.93
CA ILE A 51 9.85 -2.49 12.86
C ILE A 51 11.33 -2.84 12.96
N LYS A 52 11.70 -3.79 13.82
CA LYS A 52 13.09 -4.23 13.99
C LYS A 52 13.61 -5.00 12.79
N LEU A 53 12.73 -5.73 12.10
CA LEU A 53 13.03 -6.44 10.85
C LEU A 53 13.08 -5.53 9.62
N GLY A 54 12.58 -4.30 9.71
CA GLY A 54 12.45 -3.40 8.56
C GLY A 54 11.19 -3.63 7.71
N SER A 55 10.31 -4.54 8.16
CA SER A 55 8.99 -4.84 7.58
C SER A 55 7.97 -3.76 7.97
N TYR A 56 8.19 -2.54 7.51
CA TYR A 56 7.44 -1.38 8.02
C TYR A 56 5.98 -1.36 7.59
N THR A 57 5.61 -1.90 6.42
CA THR A 57 4.22 -1.95 5.97
C THR A 57 3.40 -2.94 6.80
N GLU A 58 3.97 -4.10 7.12
CA GLU A 58 3.37 -5.06 8.06
C GLU A 58 3.26 -4.48 9.48
N ALA A 59 4.27 -3.71 9.92
CA ALA A 59 4.21 -3.01 11.19
C ALA A 59 3.07 -1.98 11.26
N VAL A 60 2.83 -1.22 10.17
CA VAL A 60 1.70 -0.29 10.09
C VAL A 60 0.36 -1.03 10.12
N ALA A 61 0.25 -2.16 9.41
CA ALA A 61 -0.96 -2.98 9.43
C ALA A 61 -1.28 -3.50 10.84
N ASP A 62 -0.29 -4.06 11.54
CA ASP A 62 -0.44 -4.53 12.91
C ASP A 62 -0.74 -3.39 13.90
N ALA A 63 -0.06 -2.25 13.77
CA ALA A 63 -0.33 -1.10 14.62
C ALA A 63 -1.76 -0.55 14.41
N ASN A 64 -2.26 -0.53 13.16
CA ASN A 64 -3.66 -0.18 12.89
C ASN A 64 -4.61 -1.20 13.53
N LYS A 65 -4.29 -2.50 13.46
CA LYS A 65 -5.12 -3.52 14.07
C LYS A 65 -5.17 -3.40 15.59
N ALA A 66 -4.06 -3.07 16.22
CA ALA A 66 -4.01 -2.77 17.65
C ALA A 66 -4.88 -1.54 18.00
N ILE A 67 -4.83 -0.46 17.19
CA ILE A 67 -5.67 0.74 17.38
C ILE A 67 -7.17 0.42 17.19
N GLU A 68 -7.52 -0.44 16.24
CA GLU A 68 -8.92 -0.89 16.04
C GLU A 68 -9.46 -1.63 17.28
N LEU A 69 -8.61 -2.44 17.93
CA LEU A 69 -8.98 -3.23 19.10
C LEU A 69 -8.97 -2.40 20.39
N ASP A 70 -8.01 -1.51 20.54
CA ASP A 70 -7.92 -0.55 21.65
C ASP A 70 -7.47 0.83 21.14
N PRO A 71 -8.43 1.74 20.88
CA PRO A 71 -8.14 3.11 20.46
C PRO A 71 -7.39 3.96 21.48
N SER A 72 -7.27 3.52 22.73
CA SER A 72 -6.54 4.24 23.79
C SER A 72 -5.08 3.81 23.93
N MET A 73 -4.67 2.77 23.19
CA MET A 73 -3.33 2.20 23.28
C MET A 73 -2.27 3.11 22.62
N HIS A 74 -1.72 4.04 23.40
CA HIS A 74 -0.64 4.95 22.96
C HIS A 74 0.56 4.20 22.34
N LYS A 75 0.91 2.99 22.83
CA LYS A 75 1.99 2.17 22.23
C LYS A 75 1.73 1.85 20.75
N ALA A 76 0.50 1.55 20.36
CA ALA A 76 0.15 1.23 18.98
C ALA A 76 0.33 2.44 18.06
N TYR A 77 -0.07 3.64 18.51
CA TYR A 77 0.20 4.89 17.79
C TYR A 77 1.69 5.17 17.65
N LEU A 78 2.49 4.87 18.68
CA LEU A 78 3.94 5.00 18.62
C LEU A 78 4.55 4.04 17.59
N ARG A 79 4.09 2.78 17.55
CA ARG A 79 4.54 1.80 16.52
C ARG A 79 4.17 2.29 15.12
N LYS A 80 2.92 2.72 14.91
CA LYS A 80 2.45 3.27 13.64
C LYS A 80 3.30 4.47 13.19
N GLY A 81 3.49 5.45 14.06
CA GLY A 81 4.30 6.63 13.78
C GLY A 81 5.75 6.29 13.44
N SER A 82 6.38 5.39 14.21
CA SER A 82 7.75 4.95 13.94
C SER A 82 7.88 4.24 12.59
N ALA A 83 6.94 3.35 12.25
CA ALA A 83 6.94 2.64 10.98
C ALA A 83 6.68 3.58 9.80
N CYS A 84 5.72 4.51 9.93
CA CYS A 84 5.45 5.52 8.91
C CYS A 84 6.65 6.45 8.68
N ILE A 85 7.40 6.86 9.71
CA ILE A 85 8.66 7.63 9.53
C ILE A 85 9.66 6.84 8.69
N LYS A 86 9.78 5.53 8.91
CA LYS A 86 10.67 4.67 8.13
C LYS A 86 10.22 4.45 6.69
N LEU A 87 8.93 4.62 6.41
CA LEU A 87 8.34 4.66 5.07
C LEU A 87 8.37 6.07 4.44
N GLU A 88 8.99 7.04 5.11
CA GLU A 88 9.02 8.46 4.72
C GLU A 88 7.61 9.07 4.60
N GLU A 89 6.65 8.57 5.39
CA GLU A 89 5.27 9.06 5.43
C GLU A 89 5.04 9.98 6.61
N TYR A 90 5.73 11.11 6.60
CA TYR A 90 5.87 11.99 7.75
C TYR A 90 4.55 12.61 8.21
N GLN A 91 3.64 12.92 7.29
CA GLN A 91 2.33 13.49 7.61
C GLN A 91 1.43 12.44 8.30
N THR A 92 1.42 11.20 7.79
CA THR A 92 0.69 10.09 8.44
C THR A 92 1.29 9.79 9.81
N ALA A 93 2.62 9.77 9.91
CA ALA A 93 3.32 9.52 11.15
C ALA A 93 2.97 10.58 12.21
N LYS A 94 3.07 11.86 11.86
CA LYS A 94 2.77 12.98 12.75
C LYS A 94 1.33 12.89 13.28
N ALA A 95 0.34 12.70 12.40
CA ALA A 95 -1.06 12.59 12.80
C ALA A 95 -1.29 11.41 13.78
N ALA A 96 -0.65 10.26 13.54
CA ALA A 96 -0.74 9.13 14.46
C ALA A 96 -0.09 9.45 15.82
N LEU A 97 1.07 10.11 15.82
CA LEU A 97 1.80 10.48 17.03
C LEU A 97 1.07 11.53 17.86
N GLU A 98 0.38 12.50 17.23
CA GLU A 98 -0.45 13.49 17.91
C GLU A 98 -1.59 12.82 18.70
N VAL A 99 -2.31 11.89 18.05
CA VAL A 99 -3.37 11.12 18.71
C VAL A 99 -2.79 10.27 19.84
N GLY A 100 -1.69 9.56 19.61
CA GLY A 100 -1.02 8.78 20.64
C GLY A 100 -0.55 9.60 21.84
N SER A 101 -0.03 10.81 21.58
CA SER A 101 0.42 11.74 22.62
C SER A 101 -0.72 12.22 23.51
N SER A 102 -1.95 12.34 22.97
CA SER A 102 -3.12 12.70 23.78
C SER A 102 -3.45 11.67 24.87
N TYR A 103 -3.11 10.39 24.65
CA TYR A 103 -3.26 9.30 25.62
C TYR A 103 -2.04 9.11 26.53
N ALA A 104 -0.88 9.70 26.20
CA ALA A 104 0.36 9.59 26.94
C ALA A 104 1.20 10.88 26.86
N SER A 105 0.67 11.98 27.40
CA SER A 105 1.23 13.33 27.28
C SER A 105 2.60 13.54 27.95
N GLY A 106 3.07 12.58 28.76
CA GLY A 106 4.40 12.60 29.39
C GLY A 106 5.48 11.83 28.64
N ASP A 107 5.15 11.08 27.58
CA ASP A 107 6.13 10.28 26.83
C ASP A 107 6.86 11.15 25.78
N SER A 108 8.12 11.45 26.07
CA SER A 108 8.99 12.29 25.23
C SER A 108 9.29 11.70 23.85
N ARG A 109 9.01 10.40 23.62
CA ARG A 109 9.16 9.78 22.31
C ARG A 109 8.21 10.41 21.29
N PHE A 110 6.98 10.72 21.68
CA PHE A 110 6.02 11.36 20.77
C PHE A 110 6.51 12.73 20.31
N THR A 111 6.91 13.60 21.24
CA THR A 111 7.37 14.95 20.90
C THR A 111 8.63 14.93 20.04
N ARG A 112 9.57 14.01 20.33
CA ARG A 112 10.76 13.81 19.52
C ARG A 112 10.42 13.38 18.09
N LEU A 113 9.58 12.37 17.92
CA LEU A 113 9.23 11.84 16.60
C LEU A 113 8.35 12.81 15.79
N MET A 114 7.46 13.56 16.45
CA MET A 114 6.69 14.62 15.78
C MET A 114 7.61 15.72 15.26
N LYS A 115 8.61 16.13 16.04
CA LYS A 115 9.62 17.09 15.59
C LYS A 115 10.41 16.55 14.38
N GLU A 116 10.83 15.30 14.42
CA GLU A 116 11.49 14.65 13.29
C GLU A 116 10.60 14.66 12.03
N CYS A 117 9.30 14.39 12.17
CA CYS A 117 8.35 14.52 11.05
C CYS A 117 8.30 15.95 10.53
N ASP A 118 8.20 16.95 11.39
CA ASP A 118 8.13 18.36 10.98
C ASP A 118 9.38 18.81 10.22
N ASP A 119 10.56 18.44 10.69
CA ASP A 119 11.83 18.75 10.04
C ASP A 119 11.87 18.11 8.63
N ARG A 120 11.44 16.85 8.50
CA ARG A 120 11.40 16.13 7.21
C ARG A 120 10.36 16.69 6.24
N ILE A 121 9.18 17.07 6.73
CA ILE A 121 8.14 17.70 5.92
C ILE A 121 8.63 19.06 5.40
N ALA A 122 9.34 19.84 6.21
CA ALA A 122 9.91 21.11 5.80
C ALA A 122 11.01 20.94 4.74
N GLU A 123 11.88 19.92 4.90
CA GLU A 123 12.88 19.55 3.91
C GLU A 123 12.23 19.18 2.57
N GLU A 124 11.16 18.38 2.56
CA GLU A 124 10.41 18.02 1.35
C GLU A 124 9.75 19.24 0.70
N ALA A 125 9.08 20.09 1.47
CA ALA A 125 8.39 21.28 0.95
C ALA A 125 9.36 22.27 0.28
N SER A 126 10.61 22.34 0.75
CA SER A 126 11.64 23.19 0.14
C SER A 126 12.11 22.69 -1.24
N GLN A 127 11.79 21.44 -1.60
CA GLN A 127 12.25 20.77 -2.82
C GLN A 127 11.18 20.64 -3.91
N VAL A 128 9.90 20.98 -3.65
CA VAL A 128 8.79 20.75 -4.59
C VAL A 128 8.27 22.06 -5.24
N PRO A 129 8.34 22.22 -6.58
CA PRO A 129 7.52 23.17 -7.31
C PRO A 129 6.11 22.60 -7.48
N VAL A 130 5.13 23.11 -6.72
CA VAL A 130 3.75 22.64 -6.76
C VAL A 130 3.00 23.20 -7.98
N LYS A 131 2.49 22.33 -8.85
CA LYS A 131 1.36 22.62 -9.74
C LYS A 131 0.25 21.60 -9.49
N ASN A 132 -0.89 22.08 -9.00
CA ASN A 132 -2.16 21.38 -9.13
C ASN A 132 -2.73 21.71 -10.51
N ALA A 133 -3.02 20.70 -11.32
CA ALA A 133 -3.85 20.85 -12.51
C ALA A 133 -5.01 19.86 -12.44
N ALA A 134 -6.13 20.36 -11.91
CA ALA A 134 -7.44 19.83 -12.27
C ALA A 134 -7.78 20.35 -13.68
N ALA A 135 -8.02 19.47 -14.65
CA ALA A 135 -8.89 19.73 -15.78
C ALA A 135 -9.20 18.44 -16.54
N ALA A 136 -10.49 18.09 -16.51
CA ALA A 136 -11.13 17.12 -17.39
C ALA A 136 -10.96 17.51 -18.86
N VAL A 137 -10.75 16.53 -19.75
CA VAL A 137 -11.29 16.57 -21.12
C VAL A 137 -11.53 15.16 -21.66
N ALA A 138 -12.76 14.90 -22.10
CA ALA A 138 -13.10 13.95 -23.15
C ALA A 138 -14.08 14.67 -24.11
N PRO A 139 -14.36 14.17 -25.32
CA PRO A 139 -13.43 13.66 -26.33
C PRO A 139 -13.69 14.24 -27.74
N ALA A 140 -12.75 13.95 -28.65
CA ALA A 140 -12.91 13.75 -30.10
C ALA A 140 -13.57 14.82 -31.01
N THR A 141 -12.78 15.33 -31.96
CA THR A 141 -13.21 15.46 -33.37
C THR A 141 -12.03 15.21 -34.30
N SER A 142 -12.05 14.09 -35.02
CA SER A 142 -11.19 13.81 -36.16
C SER A 142 -11.86 14.30 -37.44
N SER A 143 -11.13 15.12 -38.21
CA SER A 143 -11.48 15.48 -39.58
C SER A 143 -10.21 15.66 -40.41
N GLY A 144 -10.13 15.03 -41.57
CA GLY A 144 -9.06 15.20 -42.55
C GLY A 144 -8.57 13.85 -43.08
N ALA A 145 -9.25 13.24 -44.05
CA ALA A 145 -9.20 13.54 -45.49
C ALA A 145 -8.00 12.88 -46.20
N SER A 146 -8.37 11.97 -47.09
CA SER A 146 -7.59 11.19 -48.05
C SER A 146 -7.21 11.99 -49.30
N SER A 147 -6.01 11.75 -49.84
CA SER A 147 -5.61 11.70 -51.27
C SER A 147 -4.08 11.68 -51.31
N GLY A 148 -3.32 10.94 -52.13
CA GLY A 148 -3.57 10.14 -53.33
C GLY A 148 -2.26 10.16 -54.20
N ALA A 149 -2.05 9.11 -55.01
CA ALA A 149 -1.02 8.91 -56.06
C ALA A 149 0.41 8.54 -55.61
N THR A 150 0.99 7.34 -55.85
CA THR A 150 1.25 6.50 -57.07
C THR A 150 2.38 7.04 -57.96
N THR A 151 3.54 6.33 -58.05
CA THR A 151 4.06 5.59 -59.25
C THR A 151 5.56 5.21 -59.16
N VAL A 152 5.85 3.92 -59.44
CA VAL A 152 6.93 3.32 -60.31
C VAL A 152 8.40 3.57 -59.91
N ALA A 153 9.18 2.60 -59.40
CA ALA A 153 9.72 1.32 -59.92
C ALA A 153 10.93 1.44 -60.90
N THR A 154 12.10 0.93 -60.48
CA THR A 154 13.05 0.14 -61.31
C THR A 154 14.15 -0.52 -60.47
N GLU A 155 14.39 -1.80 -60.79
CA GLU A 155 15.40 -2.73 -60.26
C GLU A 155 16.68 -2.74 -61.13
N VAL A 156 17.82 -3.14 -60.56
CA VAL A 156 18.81 -4.16 -61.04
C VAL A 156 19.93 -4.28 -59.98
N GLU A 157 20.06 -5.39 -59.23
CA GLU A 157 20.96 -6.56 -59.42
C GLU A 157 22.46 -6.20 -59.44
N ASP A 158 23.33 -6.72 -58.56
CA ASP A 158 23.86 -8.10 -58.65
C ASP A 158 24.61 -8.59 -57.36
N GLN A 159 24.40 -9.88 -57.02
CA GLN A 159 25.27 -10.96 -56.48
C GLN A 159 26.42 -10.66 -55.48
N ASP A 160 26.80 -11.47 -54.49
CA ASP A 160 26.59 -12.89 -54.15
C ASP A 160 27.14 -13.11 -52.72
N GLY A 161 26.64 -14.10 -51.97
CA GLY A 161 27.28 -14.48 -50.70
C GLY A 161 26.39 -15.20 -49.69
N ALA A 162 26.30 -16.52 -49.84
CA ALA A 162 25.63 -17.47 -48.96
C ALA A 162 25.98 -17.33 -47.47
N ASN A 163 24.97 -17.37 -46.59
CA ASN A 163 24.96 -18.28 -45.43
C ASN A 163 23.54 -18.41 -44.83
N MET A 164 23.01 -19.62 -44.81
CA MET A 164 21.82 -20.00 -44.04
C MET A 164 22.21 -20.44 -42.63
N GLU A 165 21.22 -20.34 -41.75
CA GLU A 165 21.10 -21.04 -40.47
C GLU A 165 21.86 -20.45 -39.25
N ASN A 166 21.14 -19.63 -38.47
CA ASN A 166 20.56 -20.04 -37.19
C ASN A 166 20.35 -18.80 -36.30
N ALA A 167 19.25 -18.08 -36.54
CA ALA A 167 18.81 -16.99 -35.66
C ALA A 167 18.10 -17.59 -34.44
N GLN A 168 18.87 -17.80 -33.38
CA GLN A 168 18.34 -18.13 -32.07
C GLN A 168 17.60 -16.89 -31.54
N PRO A 169 16.34 -16.98 -31.09
CA PRO A 169 15.66 -15.86 -30.44
C PRO A 169 16.44 -15.54 -29.17
N THR A 170 16.99 -14.33 -29.10
CA THR A 170 17.55 -13.78 -27.86
C THR A 170 16.43 -13.71 -26.85
N VAL A 171 16.41 -14.69 -25.94
CA VAL A 171 15.58 -14.67 -24.75
C VAL A 171 16.05 -13.46 -23.94
N GLU A 172 15.31 -12.37 -24.02
CA GLU A 172 15.45 -11.24 -23.11
C GLU A 172 15.24 -11.78 -21.69
N VAL A 173 16.33 -11.80 -20.93
CA VAL A 173 16.32 -12.13 -19.52
C VAL A 173 15.42 -11.10 -18.83
N PRO A 174 14.45 -11.50 -17.98
CA PRO A 174 13.63 -10.53 -17.26
C PRO A 174 14.54 -9.69 -16.37
N SER A 175 14.77 -8.45 -16.78
CA SER A 175 15.49 -7.47 -15.97
C SER A 175 14.67 -7.22 -14.70
N LYS A 176 15.34 -7.11 -13.56
CA LYS A 176 14.66 -6.79 -12.29
C LYS A 176 13.82 -5.52 -12.50
N PRO A 177 12.58 -5.45 -11.97
CA PRO A 177 11.73 -4.29 -12.17
C PRO A 177 12.48 -3.05 -11.66
N LYS A 178 12.58 -2.05 -12.55
CA LYS A 178 13.33 -0.81 -12.30
C LYS A 178 12.88 -0.08 -11.04
N TYR A 179 11.58 -0.15 -10.76
CA TYR A 179 10.98 0.45 -9.58
C TYR A 179 10.33 -0.65 -8.73
N ARG A 180 10.58 -0.59 -7.43
CA ARG A 180 9.83 -1.37 -6.43
C ARG A 180 8.60 -0.57 -6.04
N HIS A 181 7.49 -1.25 -5.78
CA HIS A 181 6.33 -0.65 -5.14
C HIS A 181 5.97 -1.40 -3.86
N ASP A 182 5.29 -0.70 -2.97
CA ASP A 182 4.77 -1.25 -1.73
C ASP A 182 3.44 -0.56 -1.40
N TYR A 183 2.62 -1.17 -0.57
CA TYR A 183 1.38 -0.56 -0.13
C TYR A 183 1.02 -1.02 1.28
N TYR A 184 0.28 -0.17 1.98
CA TYR A 184 -0.53 -0.62 3.10
C TYR A 184 -1.91 0.02 2.97
N ASN A 185 -2.83 -0.45 3.80
CA ASN A 185 -4.16 0.09 3.79
C ASN A 185 -4.79 0.14 5.18
N THR A 186 -5.78 1.02 5.30
CA THR A 186 -6.75 1.07 6.39
C THR A 186 -8.11 0.66 5.82
N PRO A 187 -9.18 0.57 6.63
CA PRO A 187 -10.53 0.37 6.07
C PRO A 187 -10.91 1.44 5.04
N THR A 188 -10.42 2.68 5.14
CA THR A 188 -10.88 3.81 4.32
C THR A 188 -9.89 4.29 3.26
N GLU A 189 -8.61 3.93 3.36
CA GLU A 189 -7.55 4.44 2.48
C GLU A 189 -6.57 3.32 2.09
N VAL A 190 -5.99 3.42 0.90
CA VAL A 190 -4.78 2.69 0.50
C VAL A 190 -3.70 3.72 0.25
N VAL A 191 -2.52 3.52 0.82
CA VAL A 191 -1.34 4.29 0.47
C VAL A 191 -0.42 3.38 -0.33
N LEU A 192 -0.19 3.74 -1.59
CA LEU A 192 0.69 3.03 -2.50
C LEU A 192 1.91 3.88 -2.79
N THR A 193 3.08 3.28 -2.67
CA THR A 193 4.35 3.96 -2.87
C THR A 193 5.14 3.25 -3.96
N ILE A 194 5.51 3.98 -5.01
CA ILE A 194 6.47 3.54 -6.02
C ILE A 194 7.81 4.19 -5.69
N PHE A 195 8.81 3.39 -5.32
CA PHE A 195 10.15 3.86 -4.98
C PHE A 195 10.93 4.16 -6.26
N ALA A 196 11.06 5.43 -6.58
CA ALA A 196 11.60 5.94 -7.82
C ALA A 196 12.46 7.18 -7.55
N LYS A 197 13.78 7.00 -7.51
CA LYS A 197 14.73 8.08 -7.18
C LYS A 197 15.01 8.96 -8.40
N GLY A 198 14.97 10.28 -8.20
CA GLY A 198 15.38 11.26 -9.19
C GLY A 198 14.41 11.42 -10.37
N VAL A 199 13.16 10.96 -10.22
CA VAL A 199 12.14 11.08 -11.26
C VAL A 199 11.53 12.49 -11.21
N PRO A 200 11.60 13.28 -12.29
CA PRO A 200 10.96 14.60 -12.37
C PRO A 200 9.43 14.50 -12.31
N ALA A 201 8.77 15.45 -11.65
CA ALA A 201 7.31 15.44 -11.49
C ALA A 201 6.54 15.51 -12.82
N ASP A 202 7.10 16.14 -13.85
CA ASP A 202 6.53 16.25 -15.20
C ASP A 202 6.66 14.96 -16.03
N SER A 203 7.52 14.02 -15.60
CA SER A 203 7.65 12.70 -16.21
C SER A 203 6.65 11.67 -15.66
N VAL A 204 5.85 12.03 -14.65
CA VAL A 204 4.92 11.10 -13.99
C VAL A 204 3.48 11.45 -14.33
N VAL A 205 2.76 10.49 -14.90
CA VAL A 205 1.32 10.57 -15.17
C VAL A 205 0.60 9.57 -14.27
N VAL A 206 -0.40 10.04 -13.52
CA VAL A 206 -1.22 9.20 -12.63
C VAL A 206 -2.70 9.41 -12.95
N ASP A 207 -3.38 8.32 -13.31
CA ASP A 207 -4.83 8.32 -13.55
C ASP A 207 -5.54 7.41 -12.53
N PHE A 208 -6.57 7.97 -11.89
CA PHE A 208 -7.45 7.25 -10.98
C PHE A 208 -8.76 6.88 -11.69
N GLY A 209 -9.01 5.58 -11.85
CA GLY A 209 -10.31 5.06 -12.28
C GLY A 209 -11.11 4.51 -11.09
N GLU A 210 -12.41 4.25 -11.26
CA GLU A 210 -13.27 3.75 -10.17
C GLU A 210 -12.74 2.47 -9.50
N GLN A 211 -12.02 1.61 -10.23
CA GLN A 211 -11.45 0.36 -9.72
C GLN A 211 -10.08 0.05 -10.34
N MET A 212 -9.37 1.09 -10.80
CA MET A 212 -8.05 0.94 -11.39
C MET A 212 -7.19 2.14 -11.05
N LEU A 213 -5.89 1.91 -11.01
CA LEU A 213 -4.87 2.93 -10.91
C LEU A 213 -3.95 2.75 -12.12
N SER A 214 -3.59 3.84 -12.79
CA SER A 214 -2.57 3.84 -13.84
C SER A 214 -1.47 4.81 -13.45
N VAL A 215 -0.22 4.36 -13.47
CA VAL A 215 0.96 5.20 -13.29
C VAL A 215 1.91 4.95 -14.45
N SER A 216 2.30 6.02 -15.12
CA SER A 216 3.33 6.01 -16.16
C SER A 216 4.49 6.91 -15.75
N ILE A 217 5.73 6.43 -15.91
CA ILE A 217 6.96 7.22 -15.71
C ILE A 217 7.73 7.23 -17.03
N GLU A 218 7.85 8.41 -17.65
CA GLU A 218 8.42 8.62 -18.98
C GLU A 218 9.69 9.48 -18.92
N LEU A 219 10.85 8.82 -18.95
CA LEU A 219 12.15 9.49 -18.92
C LEU A 219 12.79 9.52 -20.31
N PRO A 220 13.40 10.65 -20.73
CA PRO A 220 14.07 10.73 -22.03
C PRO A 220 15.15 9.66 -22.19
N GLY A 221 15.05 8.86 -23.25
CA GLY A 221 16.04 7.82 -23.57
C GLY A 221 15.86 6.51 -22.79
N GLU A 222 14.78 6.37 -22.03
CA GLU A 222 14.44 5.15 -21.31
C GLU A 222 13.05 4.65 -21.74
N GLU A 223 12.83 3.34 -21.64
CA GLU A 223 11.49 2.78 -21.88
C GLU A 223 10.50 3.26 -20.80
N PRO A 224 9.30 3.71 -21.20
CA PRO A 224 8.25 4.11 -20.26
C PRO A 224 7.88 2.98 -19.30
N TYR A 225 7.97 3.26 -17.99
CA TYR A 225 7.48 2.36 -16.97
C TYR A 225 5.96 2.52 -16.83
N HIS A 226 5.22 1.42 -16.88
CA HIS A 226 3.78 1.39 -16.70
C HIS A 226 3.41 0.48 -15.52
N PHE A 227 2.60 1.00 -14.61
CA PHE A 227 2.03 0.27 -13.48
C PHE A 227 0.52 0.49 -13.44
N GLN A 228 -0.24 -0.55 -13.80
CA GLN A 228 -1.68 -0.45 -14.00
C GLN A 228 -2.46 -1.54 -13.25
N PRO A 229 -2.42 -1.57 -11.90
CA PRO A 229 -3.14 -2.57 -11.14
C PRO A 229 -4.66 -2.39 -11.28
N ARG A 230 -5.37 -3.51 -11.41
CA ARG A 230 -6.82 -3.54 -11.19
C ARG A 230 -7.06 -3.68 -9.70
N LEU A 231 -7.57 -2.63 -9.07
CA LEU A 231 -7.67 -2.54 -7.62
C LEU A 231 -8.67 -3.55 -7.03
N PHE A 232 -8.37 -4.06 -5.83
CA PHE A 232 -9.21 -5.04 -5.13
C PHE A 232 -10.65 -4.59 -4.96
N SER A 233 -10.88 -3.31 -4.62
CA SER A 233 -12.21 -2.71 -4.51
C SER A 233 -12.22 -1.31 -5.13
N LYS A 234 -13.42 -0.73 -5.23
CA LYS A 234 -13.61 0.60 -5.79
C LYS A 234 -12.95 1.68 -4.92
N ILE A 235 -12.49 2.72 -5.59
CA ILE A 235 -11.98 3.96 -5.00
C ILE A 235 -12.88 5.13 -5.42
N VAL A 236 -12.68 6.29 -4.80
CA VAL A 236 -13.34 7.55 -5.17
C VAL A 236 -12.30 8.45 -5.85
N PRO A 237 -12.20 8.47 -7.20
CA PRO A 237 -11.13 9.16 -7.92
C PRO A 237 -10.94 10.62 -7.50
N ASP A 238 -12.04 11.35 -7.30
CA ASP A 238 -12.01 12.77 -6.89
C ASP A 238 -11.40 13.02 -5.50
N LYS A 239 -11.30 11.97 -4.67
CA LYS A 239 -10.68 12.02 -3.34
C LYS A 239 -9.29 11.40 -3.31
N CYS A 240 -8.83 10.86 -4.43
CA CYS A 240 -7.48 10.34 -4.57
C CYS A 240 -6.50 11.48 -4.84
N LYS A 241 -5.26 11.31 -4.37
CA LYS A 241 -4.19 12.29 -4.58
C LYS A 241 -2.87 11.58 -4.73
N TYR A 242 -1.93 12.22 -5.42
CA TYR A 242 -0.56 11.74 -5.50
C TYR A 242 0.43 12.89 -5.29
N THR A 243 1.63 12.53 -4.86
CA THR A 243 2.77 13.43 -4.71
C THR A 243 3.99 12.76 -5.31
N VAL A 244 4.71 13.49 -6.17
CA VAL A 244 6.03 13.06 -6.66
C VAL A 244 7.09 13.71 -5.79
N LEU A 245 7.88 12.87 -5.13
CA LEU A 245 9.01 13.25 -4.27
C LEU A 245 10.32 12.82 -4.93
N SER A 246 11.44 13.29 -4.40
CA SER A 246 12.78 12.97 -4.94
C SER A 246 13.14 11.48 -4.87
N THR A 247 12.50 10.72 -3.96
CA THR A 247 12.77 9.30 -3.72
C THR A 247 11.63 8.37 -4.13
N LYS A 248 10.41 8.90 -4.33
CA LYS A 248 9.20 8.09 -4.51
C LYS A 248 8.05 8.86 -5.17
N VAL A 249 7.12 8.11 -5.74
CA VAL A 249 5.77 8.58 -6.06
C VAL A 249 4.82 7.97 -5.03
N GLU A 250 4.16 8.80 -4.23
CA GLU A 250 3.18 8.36 -3.23
C GLU A 250 1.77 8.64 -3.75
N MET A 251 0.90 7.63 -3.76
CA MET A 251 -0.51 7.76 -4.11
C MET A 251 -1.38 7.35 -2.94
N ARG A 252 -2.37 8.19 -2.62
CA ARG A 252 -3.36 7.96 -1.58
C ARG A 252 -4.71 7.76 -2.23
N LEU A 253 -5.20 6.53 -2.13
CA LEU A 253 -6.45 6.10 -2.73
C LEU A 253 -7.55 6.07 -1.67
N ALA A 254 -8.57 6.91 -1.82
CA ALA A 254 -9.76 6.86 -0.96
C ALA A 254 -10.64 5.68 -1.38
N LYS A 255 -10.88 4.73 -0.48
CA LYS A 255 -11.76 3.59 -0.74
C LYS A 255 -13.22 4.03 -0.79
N ALA A 256 -13.99 3.46 -1.70
CA ALA A 256 -15.43 3.74 -1.82
C ALA A 256 -16.23 3.15 -0.64
N GLU A 257 -15.77 2.01 -0.11
CA GLU A 257 -16.38 1.32 1.02
C GLU A 257 -15.31 1.00 2.09
N PRO A 258 -15.66 1.06 3.39
CA PRO A 258 -14.76 0.64 4.45
C PRO A 258 -14.44 -0.86 4.37
N VAL A 259 -13.25 -1.22 3.88
CA VAL A 259 -12.80 -2.62 3.76
C VAL A 259 -11.29 -2.72 3.79
N THR A 260 -10.75 -3.65 4.58
CA THR A 260 -9.30 -3.97 4.56
C THR A 260 -9.01 -4.90 3.39
N TRP A 261 -8.16 -4.48 2.46
CA TRP A 261 -7.81 -5.31 1.29
C TRP A 261 -6.72 -6.30 1.69
N THR A 262 -6.90 -7.56 1.31
CA THR A 262 -5.92 -8.63 1.50
C THR A 262 -4.84 -8.65 0.42
N SER A 263 -5.09 -7.96 -0.69
CA SER A 263 -4.17 -7.75 -1.80
C SER A 263 -4.45 -6.39 -2.43
N LEU A 264 -3.45 -5.79 -3.09
CA LEU A 264 -3.67 -4.58 -3.89
C LEU A 264 -4.55 -4.90 -5.11
N ASP A 265 -4.22 -6.00 -5.79
CA ASP A 265 -4.88 -6.42 -7.01
C ASP A 265 -6.16 -7.22 -6.75
N TYR A 266 -7.12 -7.06 -7.66
CA TYR A 266 -8.26 -7.94 -7.80
C TYR A 266 -7.77 -9.31 -8.30
N THR A 267 -7.60 -10.26 -7.38
CA THR A 267 -7.51 -11.67 -7.74
C THR A 267 -8.94 -12.18 -7.93
N GLY A 268 -9.28 -12.72 -9.10
CA GLY A 268 -10.65 -13.11 -9.48
C GLY A 268 -11.30 -14.25 -8.68
N LYS A 269 -10.93 -14.43 -7.41
CA LYS A 269 -11.55 -15.39 -6.48
C LYS A 269 -12.02 -14.63 -5.25
N PRO A 270 -13.33 -14.36 -5.09
CA PRO A 270 -13.84 -13.85 -3.83
C PRO A 270 -13.63 -14.92 -2.76
N LYS A 271 -12.71 -14.70 -1.81
CA LYS A 271 -12.84 -15.36 -0.50
C LYS A 271 -14.03 -14.70 0.17
N ALA A 272 -15.12 -15.46 0.26
CA ALA A 272 -16.37 -15.00 0.85
C ALA A 272 -16.09 -14.39 2.24
N PRO A 273 -16.67 -13.21 2.56
CA PRO A 273 -16.60 -12.69 3.91
C PRO A 273 -17.27 -13.69 4.85
N GLN A 274 -16.57 -14.09 5.92
CA GLN A 274 -17.13 -14.93 6.97
C GLN A 274 -18.34 -14.22 7.55
N LYS A 275 -19.54 -14.78 7.33
CA LYS A 275 -20.78 -14.29 7.90
C LYS A 275 -20.67 -14.41 9.43
N ILE A 276 -20.73 -13.27 10.10
CA ILE A 276 -20.95 -13.20 11.56
C ILE A 276 -22.31 -13.84 11.83
N ASN A 277 -22.30 -15.00 12.48
CA ASN A 277 -23.51 -15.68 12.89
C ASN A 277 -24.05 -14.97 14.14
N VAL A 278 -24.99 -14.05 13.98
CA VAL A 278 -25.72 -13.45 15.10
C VAL A 278 -26.84 -14.42 15.50
N PRO A 279 -26.88 -14.94 16.73
CA PRO A 279 -28.00 -15.75 17.18
C PRO A 279 -29.28 -14.91 17.23
N GLY A 280 -30.27 -15.29 16.44
CA GLY A 280 -31.58 -14.65 16.38
C GLY A 280 -32.34 -14.77 17.70
N ASN A 281 -32.79 -13.62 18.19
CA ASN A 281 -33.62 -13.45 19.38
C ASN A 281 -34.99 -14.12 19.13
N SER A 282 -35.34 -15.14 19.93
CA SER A 282 -36.63 -15.83 19.86
C SER A 282 -37.69 -15.01 20.59
N LEU A 283 -38.53 -14.30 19.83
CA LEU A 283 -39.79 -13.74 20.33
C LEU A 283 -40.85 -14.85 20.31
N ARG A 284 -41.17 -15.36 21.50
CA ARG A 284 -42.25 -16.31 21.74
C ARG A 284 -43.58 -15.54 21.70
N ALA A 285 -44.34 -15.73 20.63
CA ALA A 285 -45.74 -15.34 20.56
C ALA A 285 -46.59 -16.43 21.22
N GLU A 286 -47.21 -16.13 22.35
CA GLU A 286 -48.31 -16.92 22.91
C GLU A 286 -49.62 -16.21 22.55
N CYS A 287 -50.37 -16.81 21.63
CA CYS A 287 -51.78 -16.51 21.41
C CYS A 287 -52.48 -17.82 21.07
N GLU A 288 -53.73 -17.95 21.55
CA GLU A 288 -54.67 -19.08 21.44
C GLU A 288 -54.66 -20.11 22.58
N GLN A 289 -55.66 -20.02 23.47
CA GLN A 289 -56.80 -20.94 23.39
C GLN A 289 -58.03 -20.36 24.13
N ASN A 290 -59.13 -20.25 23.41
CA ASN A 290 -60.50 -20.10 23.90
C ASN A 290 -61.10 -21.51 24.09
N CYS A 291 -62.06 -21.63 25.03
CA CYS A 291 -62.89 -22.78 25.41
C CYS A 291 -62.30 -23.78 26.41
#